data_AF-A0A0G1Y0F8-F1
#
_entry.id   AF-A0A0G1Y0F8-F1
#
_cell.length_a   1.000
_cell.length_b   1.000
_cell.length_c   1.000
_cell.angle_alpha   90.00
_cell.angle_beta   90.00
_cell.angle_gamma   90.00
#
_symmetry.space_group_name_H-M   'P 1'
#
loop_
_entity.id
_entity.type
_entity.pdbx_description
1 polymer ?
#
loop_
_entity_poly.entity_id
_entity_poly.type
_entity_poly.pdbx_seq_one_letter_code
_entity_poly.pdbx_strand_id
1 'polypeptide(L)'
;MRASDPDAAVYYLARMVEAGEDPLFIARRMVIFASEDVRKFGNLPVPLNLRNPVTKLMKGLGYGKGYEKYTKESLLPDKLRGRKYYRG
;
A
#
# COMPACT_ATOMS: atom_id res chain seq x y z
N MET A 1 3.24 7.25 14.28
CA MET A 1 3.06 6.10 13.35
C MET A 1 2.88 4.80 14.14
N ARG A 2 1.93 4.72 15.09
CA ARG A 2 1.81 3.58 16.04
C ARG A 2 0.45 2.88 16.04
N ALA A 3 -0.38 3.08 15.01
CA ALA A 3 -1.75 2.56 14.97
C ALA A 3 -2.19 2.01 13.60
N SER A 4 -1.26 1.61 12.72
CA SER A 4 -1.58 1.17 11.33
C SER A 4 -2.45 2.17 10.54
N ASP A 5 -2.41 3.43 10.95
CA ASP A 5 -3.10 4.54 10.33
C ASP A 5 -2.16 5.18 9.29
N PRO A 6 -2.39 4.93 7.98
CA PRO A 6 -1.56 5.48 6.92
C PRO A 6 -1.68 7.01 6.84
N ASP A 7 -2.78 7.61 7.29
CA ASP A 7 -2.96 9.06 7.27
C ASP A 7 -2.09 9.71 8.35
N ALA A 8 -2.04 9.11 9.55
CA ALA A 8 -1.14 9.55 10.60
C ALA A 8 0.35 9.42 10.19
N ALA A 9 0.70 8.35 9.47
CA ALA A 9 2.05 8.17 8.93
C ALA A 9 2.48 9.30 8.00
N VAL A 10 1.61 9.61 7.03
CA VAL A 10 1.83 10.68 6.06
C VAL A 10 1.84 12.06 6.75
N TYR A 11 0.98 12.27 7.74
CA TYR A 11 0.94 13.49 8.53
C TYR A 11 2.27 13.75 9.26
N TYR A 12 2.79 12.76 9.99
CA TYR A 12 4.07 12.94 10.70
C TYR A 12 5.26 13.10 9.72
N LEU A 13 5.23 12.42 8.58
CA LEU A 13 6.24 12.61 7.53
C LEU A 13 6.21 14.05 6.99
N ALA A 14 5.02 14.55 6.66
CA ALA A 14 4.84 15.92 6.19
C ALA A 14 5.32 16.93 7.24
N ARG A 15 5.02 16.72 8.53
CA ARG A 15 5.48 17.59 9.61
C ARG A 15 7.01 17.60 9.78
N MET A 16 7.68 16.46 9.60
CA MET A 16 9.16 16.42 9.66
C MET A 16 9.78 17.17 8.47
N VAL A 17 9.20 17.04 7.27
CA VAL A 17 9.64 17.78 6.09
C VAL A 17 9.41 19.29 6.25
N GLU A 18 8.24 19.70 6.73
CA GLU A 18 7.91 21.10 7.02
C GLU A 18 8.79 21.71 8.11
N ALA A 19 9.19 20.91 9.11
CA ALA A 19 10.09 21.34 10.17
C ALA A 19 11.55 21.52 9.71
N GLY A 20 11.86 21.20 8.44
CA GLY A 20 13.22 21.32 7.89
C GLY A 20 14.18 20.26 8.41
N GLU A 21 13.66 19.12 8.86
CA GLU A 21 14.48 18.00 9.32
C GLU A 21 15.32 17.43 8.17
N ASP A 22 16.51 16.95 8.50
CA ASP A 22 17.45 16.40 7.53
C ASP A 22 16.85 15.17 6.80
N PRO A 23 16.85 15.13 5.45
CA PRO A 23 16.27 14.03 4.70
C PRO A 23 16.85 12.65 5.01
N LEU A 24 18.15 12.58 5.35
CA LEU A 24 18.78 11.31 5.75
C LEU A 24 18.30 10.88 7.14
N PHE A 25 18.02 11.81 8.04
CA PHE A 25 17.43 11.52 9.35
C PHE A 25 16.02 10.93 9.21
N ILE A 26 15.18 11.52 8.34
CA ILE A 26 13.84 11.00 8.03
C ILE A 26 13.94 9.58 7.45
N ALA A 27 14.81 9.38 6.46
CA ALA A 27 14.99 8.08 5.80
C ALA A 27 15.45 6.99 6.77
N ARG A 28 16.42 7.27 7.66
CA ARG A 28 16.86 6.33 8.69
C ARG A 28 15.72 5.91 9.60
N ARG A 29 14.88 6.87 10.00
CA ARG A 29 13.77 6.61 10.92
C ARG A 29 12.67 5.77 10.25
N MET A 30 12.41 5.99 8.96
CA MET A 30 11.49 5.13 8.18
C MET A 30 11.95 3.68 8.12
N VAL A 31 13.25 3.42 7.90
CA VAL A 31 13.80 2.06 7.85
C VAL A 31 13.68 1.34 9.19
N ILE A 32 13.93 2.05 10.29
CA ILE A 32 13.78 1.49 11.65
C ILE A 32 12.33 1.09 11.88
N PHE A 33 11.37 1.96 11.56
CA PHE A 33 9.95 1.66 11.76
C PHE A 33 9.46 0.50 10.90
N ALA A 34 9.83 0.46 9.61
CA ALA A 34 9.51 -0.66 8.75
C ALA A 34 10.06 -1.99 9.31
N SER A 35 11.28 -1.96 9.85
CA SER A 35 11.89 -3.15 10.47
C SER A 35 11.19 -3.56 11.76
N GLU A 36 10.73 -2.62 12.58
CA GLU A 36 9.94 -2.91 13.79
C GLU A 36 8.59 -3.53 13.45
N ASP A 37 7.90 -3.02 12.42
CA ASP A 37 6.61 -3.57 11.99
C ASP A 37 6.76 -4.99 11.43
N VAL A 38 7.78 -5.24 10.60
CA VAL A 38 8.09 -6.59 10.10
C VAL A 38 8.40 -7.54 11.26
N ARG A 39 9.17 -7.11 12.28
CA ARG A 39 9.43 -7.93 13.48
C ARG A 39 8.16 -8.21 14.27
N LYS A 40 7.27 -7.23 14.40
CA LYS A 40 6.05 -7.33 15.21
C LYS A 40 4.97 -8.19 14.55
N PHE A 41 4.76 -8.02 13.25
CA PHE A 41 3.66 -8.63 12.52
C PHE A 41 4.08 -9.84 11.68
N GLY A 42 5.38 -10.04 11.47
CA GLY A 42 5.92 -11.15 10.70
C GLY A 42 5.36 -11.18 9.28
N ASN A 43 5.19 -12.39 8.74
CA ASN A 43 4.57 -12.59 7.44
C ASN A 43 3.05 -12.61 7.57
N LEU A 44 2.41 -11.45 7.42
CA LEU A 44 0.95 -11.36 7.41
C LEU A 44 0.38 -12.18 6.23
N PRO A 45 -0.72 -12.93 6.44
CA PRO A 45 -1.29 -13.75 5.40
C PRO A 45 -1.80 -12.89 4.24
N VAL A 46 -1.53 -13.31 3.01
CA VAL A 46 -2.08 -12.67 1.81
C VAL A 46 -3.61 -12.59 1.93
N PRO A 47 -4.22 -11.41 1.71
CA PRO A 47 -5.68 -11.22 1.75
C PRO A 47 -6.44 -12.25 0.90
N LEU A 48 -7.55 -12.78 1.43
CA LEU A 48 -8.32 -13.86 0.79
C LEU A 48 -8.78 -13.53 -0.63
N ASN A 49 -9.16 -12.28 -0.87
CA ASN A 49 -9.54 -11.75 -2.18
C ASN A 49 -8.41 -11.76 -3.20
N LEU A 50 -7.14 -11.77 -2.78
CA LEU A 50 -5.97 -11.85 -3.67
C LEU A 50 -5.47 -13.28 -3.89
N ARG A 51 -6.03 -14.27 -3.18
CA ARG A 51 -5.60 -15.68 -3.29
C ARG A 51 -6.20 -16.34 -4.53
N ASN A 52 -5.43 -17.21 -5.18
CA ASN A 52 -5.90 -18.00 -6.31
C ASN A 52 -6.96 -19.04 -5.88
N PRO A 53 -8.21 -18.97 -6.37
CA PRO A 53 -9.27 -19.90 -6.00
C PRO A 53 -9.25 -21.16 -6.88
N VAL A 54 -8.31 -22.06 -6.61
CA VAL A 54 -8.07 -23.27 -7.42
C VAL A 54 -9.14 -24.36 -7.24
N THR A 55 -9.89 -24.39 -6.13
CA THR A 55 -10.95 -25.38 -5.87
C THR A 55 -12.35 -24.75 -5.78
N LYS A 56 -13.41 -25.57 -5.98
CA LYS A 56 -14.82 -25.13 -5.81
C LYS A 56 -15.11 -24.64 -4.39
N LEU A 57 -14.51 -25.28 -3.38
CA LEU A 57 -14.62 -24.86 -1.97
C LEU A 57 -14.00 -23.48 -1.75
N MET A 58 -12.81 -23.21 -2.32
CA MET A 58 -12.14 -21.90 -2.18
C MET A 58 -12.95 -20.76 -2.81
N LYS A 59 -13.60 -21.00 -3.96
CA LYS A 59 -14.53 -20.04 -4.56
C LYS A 59 -15.74 -19.76 -3.65
N GLY A 60 -16.29 -20.80 -3.01
CA GLY A 60 -17.38 -20.67 -2.04
C GLY A 60 -17.01 -19.87 -0.79
N LEU A 61 -15.76 -20.01 -0.32
CA LEU A 61 -15.20 -19.28 0.81
C LEU A 61 -14.74 -17.84 0.47
N GLY A 62 -15.02 -17.36 -0.75
CA GLY A 62 -14.74 -15.99 -1.15
C GLY A 62 -13.29 -15.70 -1.56
N TYR A 63 -12.49 -16.73 -1.83
CA TYR A 63 -11.15 -16.54 -2.42
C TYR A 63 -11.32 -15.89 -3.80
N GLY A 64 -10.57 -14.81 -4.06
CA GLY A 64 -10.68 -14.09 -5.34
C GLY A 64 -11.92 -13.19 -5.51
N LYS A 65 -12.84 -13.11 -4.52
CA LYS A 65 -14.02 -12.23 -4.63
C LYS A 65 -13.61 -10.75 -4.59
N GLY A 66 -14.10 -9.97 -5.56
CA GLY A 66 -13.84 -8.52 -5.65
C GLY A 66 -12.46 -8.15 -6.20
N TYR A 67 -11.67 -9.11 -6.68
CA TYR A 67 -10.42 -8.82 -7.38
C TYR A 67 -10.68 -8.48 -8.84
N GLU A 68 -10.68 -7.20 -9.18
CA GLU A 68 -10.69 -6.74 -10.56
C GLU A 68 -9.25 -6.58 -11.06
N LYS A 69 -8.80 -7.54 -11.84
CA LYS A 69 -7.52 -7.44 -12.56
C LYS A 69 -7.70 -6.42 -13.70
N TYR A 70 -7.06 -5.26 -13.57
CA TYR A 70 -7.20 -4.12 -14.47
C TYR A 70 -8.62 -3.55 -14.46
N THR A 71 -8.92 -2.73 -13.46
CA THR A 71 -10.12 -1.90 -13.44
C THR A 71 -10.16 -1.04 -14.71
N LYS A 72 -11.35 -0.88 -15.30
CA LYS A 72 -11.54 0.02 -16.46
C LYS A 72 -11.39 1.50 -16.09
N GLU A 73 -11.32 1.78 -14.79
CA GLU A 73 -11.14 3.12 -14.24
C GLU A 73 -9.69 3.58 -14.35
N SER A 74 -9.53 4.87 -14.65
CA SER A 74 -8.22 5.48 -14.74
C SER A 74 -7.63 5.64 -13.34
N LEU A 75 -6.50 4.99 -13.08
CA LEU A 75 -5.73 5.13 -11.83
C LEU A 75 -4.90 6.43 -11.78
N LEU A 76 -5.05 7.32 -12.77
CA LEU A 76 -4.37 8.60 -12.79
C LEU A 76 -5.15 9.63 -11.98
N PRO A 77 -4.48 10.59 -11.32
CA PRO A 77 -5.15 11.74 -10.70
C PRO A 77 -6.07 12.44 -11.71
N ASP A 78 -7.16 13.06 -11.25
CA ASP A 78 -8.20 13.64 -12.11
C ASP A 78 -7.64 14.56 -13.21
N LYS A 79 -6.59 15.33 -12.88
CA LYS A 79 -5.89 16.24 -13.80
C LYS A 79 -5.15 15.53 -14.95
N LEU A 80 -4.87 14.24 -14.83
CA LEU A 80 -4.08 13.43 -15.75
C LEU A 80 -4.89 12.29 -16.40
N ARG A 81 -6.19 12.20 -16.10
CA ARG A 81 -7.10 11.20 -16.66
C ARG A 81 -7.03 11.22 -18.19
N GLY A 82 -6.72 10.08 -18.81
CA GLY A 82 -6.63 9.93 -20.27
C GLY A 82 -5.26 10.23 -20.92
N ARG A 83 -4.24 10.65 -20.15
CA ARG A 83 -2.87 10.81 -20.67
C ARG A 83 -2.20 9.45 -20.91
N LYS A 84 -1.64 9.24 -22.11
CA LYS A 84 -0.82 8.06 -22.45
C LYS A 84 0.65 8.46 -22.47
N TYR A 85 1.43 7.92 -21.53
CA TYR A 85 2.86 8.22 -21.39
C TYR A 85 3.78 7.23 -22.13
N TYR A 86 3.25 6.06 -22.51
CA TYR A 86 3.98 5.04 -23.24
C TYR A 86 3.28 4.78 -24.57
N ARG A 87 3.98 5.04 -25.67
CA ARG A 87 3.66 4.54 -27.02
C ARG A 87 4.76 3.55 -27.36
N GLY A 88 4.40 2.27 -27.42
CA GLY A 88 5.21 1.25 -28.08
C GLY A 88 5.07 1.35 -29.58
#